data_AF-A0ABD5QGF2-F1
#
_entry.id   AF-A0ABD5QGF2-F1
#
_cell.length_a   1.000
_cell.length_b   1.000
_cell.length_c   1.000
_cell.angle_alpha   90.00
_cell.angle_beta   90.00
_cell.angle_gamma   90.00
#
_symmetry.space_group_name_H-M   'P 1'
#
loop_
_entity.id
_entity.type
_entity.pdbx_description
1 polymer ?
#
loop_
_entity_poly.entity_id
_entity_poly.type
_entity_poly.pdbx_seq_one_letter_code
_entity_poly.pdbx_strand_id
1 'polypeptide(L)' 'MSSPIPRLFRAALGGPASGEFHECRRCGTTVEGGAERCPRCESAEIATYFLQ' A
#
# COMPACT_ATOMS: atom_id res chain seq x y z
N MET A 1 -16.75 -3.38 19.16
CA MET A 1 -17.05 -2.97 17.77
C MET A 1 -15.79 -2.35 17.18
N SER A 2 -15.62 -2.46 15.85
CA SER A 2 -14.44 -2.08 15.04
C SER A 2 -13.50 -3.24 14.65
N SER A 3 -14.05 -4.17 13.87
CA SER A 3 -13.25 -4.97 12.94
C SER A 3 -13.11 -4.17 11.65
N PRO A 4 -11.91 -3.74 11.22
CA PRO A 4 -11.74 -3.31 9.84
C PRO A 4 -11.55 -4.57 9.01
N ILE A 5 -12.61 -4.96 8.32
CA ILE A 5 -12.65 -5.85 7.16
C ILE A 5 -11.30 -5.74 6.42
N PRO A 6 -10.51 -6.82 6.26
CA PRO A 6 -9.33 -6.79 5.40
C PRO A 6 -9.86 -6.46 4.01
N ARG A 7 -9.56 -5.24 3.56
CA ARG A 7 -10.04 -4.69 2.29
C ARG A 7 -9.39 -5.47 1.17
N LEU A 8 -10.02 -6.57 0.79
CA LEU A 8 -9.80 -7.32 -0.46
C LEU A 8 -10.21 -6.50 -1.71
N PHE A 9 -10.19 -5.17 -1.63
CA PHE A 9 -10.44 -4.23 -2.71
C PHE A 9 -9.33 -3.18 -2.59
N ARG A 10 -8.42 -3.02 -3.55
CA ARG A 10 -8.73 -2.68 -4.95
C ARG A 10 -7.45 -2.72 -5.81
N ALA A 11 -6.96 -3.91 -6.13
CA ALA A 11 -5.99 -4.10 -7.22
C ALA A 11 -6.69 -4.04 -8.60
N ALA A 12 -7.58 -3.06 -8.83
CA ALA A 12 -8.51 -3.08 -9.95
C ALA A 12 -8.21 -2.08 -11.08
N LEU A 13 -7.25 -1.14 -10.97
CA LEU A 13 -6.93 -0.24 -12.08
C LEU A 13 -5.46 0.22 -12.00
N GLY A 14 -4.58 -0.47 -12.73
CA GLY A 14 -3.19 -0.04 -12.89
C GLY A 14 -2.25 -0.61 -11.83
N GLY A 15 -1.92 -1.90 -11.94
CA GLY A 15 -0.65 -2.35 -11.38
C GLY A 15 0.47 -1.49 -11.99
N PRO A 16 1.48 -1.07 -11.22
CA PRO A 16 2.60 -0.33 -11.77
C PRO A 16 3.20 -1.16 -12.91
N ALA A 17 3.30 -0.54 -14.09
CA ALA A 17 3.87 -1.17 -15.29
C ALA A 17 5.38 -1.46 -15.12
N SER A 18 5.99 -0.89 -14.09
CA SER A 18 7.25 -1.29 -13.48
C SER A 18 6.93 -2.28 -12.35
N GLY A 19 7.62 -3.42 -12.27
CA GLY A 19 7.39 -4.44 -11.24
C GLY A 19 7.64 -3.99 -9.79
N GLU A 20 7.60 -2.72 -9.46
CA GLU A 20 7.76 -2.18 -8.11
C GLU A 20 6.41 -1.79 -7.51
N PHE A 21 6.11 -2.21 -6.28
CA PHE A 21 4.94 -1.72 -5.53
C PHE A 21 5.29 -1.40 -4.07
N HIS A 22 4.55 -0.44 -3.48
CA HIS A 22 4.78 0.00 -2.10
C HIS A 22 3.61 -0.33 -1.17
N GLU A 23 3.90 -0.68 0.08
CA GLU A 23 2.90 -1.05 1.09
C GLU A 23 3.25 -0.44 2.46
N CYS A 24 2.24 0.13 3.13
CA CYS A 24 2.38 0.56 4.51
C CYS A 24 2.46 -0.64 5.47
N ARG A 25 3.57 -0.74 6.20
CA ARG A 25 3.84 -1.80 7.19
C ARG A 25 2.91 -1.74 8.41
N ARG A 26 2.29 -0.58 8.65
CA ARG A 26 1.40 -0.37 9.80
C ARG A 26 -0.04 -0.80 9.56
N CYS A 27 -0.58 -0.57 8.36
CA CYS A 27 -2.00 -0.79 8.09
C CYS A 27 -2.30 -1.57 6.82
N GLY A 28 -1.27 -2.09 6.13
CA GLY A 28 -1.40 -2.93 4.93
C GLY A 28 -2.00 -2.21 3.73
N THR A 29 -1.92 -0.88 3.70
CA THR A 29 -2.44 -0.08 2.58
C THR A 29 -1.37 0.03 1.51
N THR A 30 -1.71 -0.31 0.27
CA THR A 30 -0.86 -0.03 -0.88
C THR A 30 -0.67 1.48 -1.01
N VAL A 31 0.56 1.90 -1.20
CA VAL A 31 0.97 3.30 -1.28
C VAL A 31 1.48 3.58 -2.68
N GLU A 32 1.10 4.72 -3.23
CA GLU A 32 1.63 5.20 -4.52
C GLU A 32 3.12 5.52 -4.37
N GLY A 33 3.89 5.30 -5.44
CA GLY A 33 5.32 5.59 -5.44
C GLY A 33 5.62 7.06 -5.14
N GLY A 34 6.63 7.28 -4.29
CA GLY A 34 7.08 8.62 -3.90
C GLY A 34 6.36 9.24 -2.69
N ALA A 35 5.36 8.59 -2.11
CA ALA A 35 4.75 9.08 -0.89
C ALA A 35 5.62 8.81 0.35
N GLU A 36 5.92 9.85 1.12
CA GLU A 36 6.71 9.75 2.37
C GLU A 36 5.91 9.15 3.54
N ARG A 37 4.57 9.19 3.46
CA ARG A 37 3.66 8.74 4.52
C ARG A 37 2.44 8.04 3.94
N CYS A 38 1.95 7.06 4.69
CA CYS A 38 0.72 6.35 4.36
C CYS A 38 -0.50 7.30 4.45
N PRO A 39 -1.30 7.46 3.38
CA PRO A 39 -2.45 8.35 3.38
C PRO A 39 -3.60 7.88 4.30
N ARG A 40 -3.50 6.66 4.85
CA ARG A 40 -4.54 6.07 5.70
C ARG A 40 -4.26 6.19 7.19
N CYS A 41 -3.00 6.09 7.59
CA CYS A 41 -2.61 6.06 9.01
C CYS A 41 -1.43 6.97 9.34
N GLU A 42 -0.98 7.76 8.37
CA GLU A 42 0.11 8.75 8.48
C GLU A 42 1.48 8.19 8.86
N SER A 43 1.60 6.87 9.03
CA SER A 43 2.88 6.21 9.28
C SER A 43 3.83 6.40 8.09
N ALA A 44 5.09 6.68 8.40
CA ALA A 44 6.19 6.71 7.43
C ALA A 44 6.78 5.32 7.15
N GLU A 45 6.28 4.26 7.78
CA GLU A 45 6.78 2.90 7.58
C GLU A 45 6.22 2.29 6.30
N ILE A 46 6.85 2.61 5.17
CA ILE A 46 6.50 2.12 3.84
C ILE A 46 7.57 1.11 3.36
N ALA A 47 7.13 -0.07 2.96
CA ALA A 47 7.97 -1.07 2.31
C ALA A 47 7.82 -1.00 0.79
N THR A 48 8.90 -1.32 0.07
CA THR A 48 8.96 -1.38 -1.39
C THR A 48 9.31 -2.81 -1.79
N TYR A 49 8.62 -3.35 -2.78
CA TYR A 49 8.83 -4.70 -3.31
C TYR A 49 9.07 -4.64 -4.81
N PHE A 50 9.99 -5.45 -5.30
CA PHE A 50 10.30 -5.60 -6.72
C PHE A 50 9.94 -7.01 -7.18
N LEU A 51 9.17 -7.11 -8.26
CA LEU A 51 8.85 -8.32 -8.98
C LEU A 51 10.06 -8.66 -9.87
N GLN A 52 10.62 -9.85 -9.66
CA GLN A 52 11.71 -10.43 -10.44
C GLN A 52 11.17 -11.33 -11.55
#